data_AF-A0A496U7R0-F1
#
_entry.id   AF-A0A496U7R0-F1
#
_cell.length_a   1.000
_cell.length_b   1.000
_cell.length_c   1.000
_cell.angle_alpha   90.00
_cell.angle_beta   90.00
_cell.angle_gamma   90.00
#
_symmetry.space_group_name_H-M   'P 1'
#
loop_
_entity.id
_entity.type
_entity.pdbx_description
1 polymer ?
#
loop_
_entity_poly.entity_id
_entity_poly.type
_entity_poly.pdbx_seq_one_letter_code
_entity_poly.pdbx_strand_id
1 'polypeptide(L)'
;MPKVNPEIMLWARKTAGLSPEDACRKLNLPKAKGVSAEDRLAALEAGVVEPSRAMLLKMARQYHRPILAFYMSKPPRKGDRGQDFRMLPDQFPEAALAITDVLLRDVLARQSIVRATMEDEEEAEILPFVGSMRVSDGVPAVLESIRRVIKFDDIQYNRQHSASDAFSLLRSSVEEAGVYVLLIGNLGSYHTAIAPEVFRGFALADDVAPFIVINDQDSHAAWSFTLLHELTHIWLGQTGVSSTNSDSDIEKFCNKVASEFLLPEKDLCRLEAHKETTFHELKKQIGAFAYERN
;
A
#
# COMPACT_ATOMS: atom_id res chain seq x y z
N MET A 1 -28.23 -16.84 23.74
CA MET A 1 -27.59 -16.79 22.40
C MET A 1 -26.70 -15.56 22.34
N PRO A 2 -25.49 -15.63 21.76
CA PRO A 2 -24.61 -14.46 21.69
C PRO A 2 -25.30 -13.36 20.89
N LYS A 3 -25.51 -12.21 21.54
CA LYS A 3 -26.22 -11.06 20.95
C LYS A 3 -25.24 -10.27 20.08
N VAL A 4 -25.63 -9.97 18.85
CA VAL A 4 -24.82 -9.16 17.93
C VAL A 4 -24.78 -7.72 18.43
N ASN A 5 -23.59 -7.13 18.53
CA ASN A 5 -23.44 -5.74 18.91
C ASN A 5 -23.72 -4.81 17.70
N PRO A 6 -24.71 -3.89 17.77
CA PRO A 6 -25.01 -2.94 16.70
C PRO A 6 -23.83 -2.05 16.29
N GLU A 7 -22.99 -1.66 17.25
CA GLU A 7 -21.78 -0.87 16.99
C GLU A 7 -20.80 -1.61 16.06
N ILE A 8 -20.76 -2.94 16.12
CA ILE A 8 -19.94 -3.75 15.22
C ILE A 8 -20.49 -3.73 13.80
N MET A 9 -21.81 -3.72 13.61
CA MET A 9 -22.40 -3.64 12.26
C MET A 9 -22.08 -2.30 11.60
N LEU A 10 -22.24 -1.21 12.36
CA LEU A 10 -21.87 0.14 11.93
C LEU A 10 -20.36 0.22 11.62
N TRP A 11 -19.53 -0.27 12.55
CA TRP A 11 -18.08 -0.33 12.37
C TRP A 11 -17.69 -1.14 11.12
N ALA A 12 -18.28 -2.31 10.93
CA ALA A 12 -17.98 -3.19 9.80
C ALA A 12 -18.34 -2.54 8.47
N ARG A 13 -19.48 -1.87 8.36
CA ARG A 13 -19.86 -1.12 7.16
C ARG A 13 -18.91 0.04 6.90
N LYS A 14 -18.70 0.90 7.90
CA LYS A 14 -17.82 2.09 7.76
C LYS A 14 -16.40 1.69 7.38
N THR A 15 -15.84 0.68 8.06
CA THR A 15 -14.49 0.17 7.77
C THR A 15 -14.42 -0.74 6.55
N ALA A 16 -15.53 -1.02 5.88
CA ALA A 16 -15.55 -1.60 4.53
C ALA A 16 -15.69 -0.51 3.44
N GLY A 17 -15.70 0.78 3.83
CA GLY A 17 -15.81 1.91 2.92
C GLY A 17 -17.18 2.04 2.25
N LEU A 18 -18.23 1.42 2.80
CA LEU A 18 -19.55 1.42 2.19
C LEU A 18 -20.42 2.56 2.71
N SER A 19 -20.92 3.38 1.79
CA SER A 19 -22.02 4.30 2.08
C SER A 19 -23.29 3.52 2.49
N PRO A 20 -24.25 4.14 3.19
CA PRO A 20 -25.53 3.49 3.50
C PRO A 20 -26.24 2.97 2.25
N GLU A 21 -26.22 3.75 1.17
CA GLU A 21 -26.82 3.39 -0.13
C GLU A 21 -26.11 2.16 -0.75
N ASP A 22 -24.77 2.16 -0.78
CA ASP A 22 -23.97 1.05 -1.31
C ASP A 22 -24.16 -0.24 -0.51
N ALA A 23 -24.21 -0.11 0.82
CA ALA A 23 -24.46 -1.23 1.71
C ALA A 23 -25.85 -1.81 1.46
N CYS A 24 -26.88 -0.99 1.28
CA CYS A 24 -28.23 -1.45 0.96
C CYS A 24 -28.27 -2.22 -0.36
N ARG A 25 -27.59 -1.69 -1.39
CA ARG A 25 -27.45 -2.32 -2.71
C ARG A 25 -26.71 -3.66 -2.60
N LYS A 26 -25.53 -3.70 -1.99
CA LYS A 26 -24.71 -4.92 -1.86
C LYS A 26 -25.38 -6.00 -0.99
N LEU A 27 -26.13 -5.60 0.04
CA LEU A 27 -26.87 -6.54 0.89
C LEU A 27 -28.18 -7.02 0.25
N ASN A 28 -28.60 -6.43 -0.88
CA ASN A 28 -29.89 -6.63 -1.50
C ASN A 28 -31.02 -6.46 -0.48
N LEU A 29 -31.00 -5.37 0.30
CA LEU A 29 -32.04 -5.08 1.28
C LEU A 29 -33.35 -4.73 0.54
N PRO A 30 -34.43 -5.52 0.70
CA PRO A 30 -35.66 -5.25 -0.04
C PRO A 30 -36.34 -4.00 0.51
N LYS A 31 -36.96 -3.21 -0.38
CA LYS A 31 -37.91 -2.17 0.02
C LYS A 31 -39.10 -2.87 0.70
N ALA A 32 -39.32 -2.61 1.98
CA ALA A 32 -40.51 -3.06 2.69
C ALA A 32 -41.61 -2.00 2.52
N LYS A 33 -42.88 -2.37 2.65
CA LYS A 33 -44.01 -1.41 2.59
C LYS A 33 -43.78 -0.27 3.58
N GLY A 34 -43.49 0.93 3.07
CA GLY A 34 -43.37 2.16 3.85
C GLY A 34 -42.02 2.45 4.52
N VAL A 35 -40.98 1.64 4.30
CA VAL A 35 -39.64 1.85 4.90
C VAL A 35 -38.56 1.73 3.84
N SER A 36 -37.70 2.75 3.72
CA SER A 36 -36.60 2.73 2.76
C SER A 36 -35.56 1.66 3.14
N ALA A 37 -34.74 1.23 2.17
CA ALA A 37 -33.68 0.26 2.46
C ALA A 37 -32.66 0.83 3.45
N GLU A 38 -32.40 2.13 3.39
CA GLU A 38 -31.48 2.85 4.27
C GLU A 38 -32.01 2.93 5.70
N ASP A 39 -33.31 3.20 5.90
CA ASP A 39 -33.92 3.21 7.23
C ASP A 39 -33.84 1.82 7.90
N ARG A 40 -33.96 0.75 7.09
CA ARG A 40 -33.79 -0.62 7.59
C ARG A 40 -32.35 -0.90 7.99
N LEU A 41 -31.38 -0.44 7.20
CA LEU A 41 -29.97 -0.54 7.54
C LEU A 41 -29.65 0.24 8.83
N ALA A 42 -30.17 1.47 8.94
CA ALA A 42 -30.03 2.29 10.15
C ALA A 42 -30.66 1.62 11.37
N ALA A 43 -31.83 0.99 11.23
CA ALA A 43 -32.47 0.25 12.32
C ALA A 43 -31.66 -0.99 12.77
N LEU A 44 -30.96 -1.65 11.85
CA LEU A 44 -30.02 -2.73 12.19
C LEU A 44 -28.80 -2.17 12.93
N GLU A 45 -28.19 -1.11 12.40
CA GLU A 45 -26.98 -0.47 12.98
C GLU A 45 -27.24 0.22 14.32
N ALA A 46 -28.47 0.66 14.57
CA ALA A 46 -28.92 1.21 15.85
C ALA A 46 -29.39 0.12 16.84
N GLY A 47 -29.47 -1.14 16.42
CA GLY A 47 -29.92 -2.25 17.27
C GLY A 47 -31.42 -2.27 17.54
N VAL A 48 -32.21 -1.50 16.78
CA VAL A 48 -33.67 -1.48 16.84
C VAL A 48 -34.25 -2.78 16.29
N VAL A 49 -33.58 -3.37 15.29
CA VAL A 49 -33.94 -4.66 14.70
C VAL A 49 -32.75 -5.61 14.81
N GLU A 50 -32.99 -6.85 15.24
CA GLU A 50 -31.95 -7.87 15.25
C GLU A 50 -31.72 -8.46 13.84
N PRO A 51 -30.47 -8.58 13.37
CA PRO A 51 -30.17 -9.19 12.08
C PRO A 51 -30.40 -10.69 12.12
N SER A 52 -30.95 -11.24 11.02
CA SER A 52 -30.98 -12.70 10.85
C SER A 52 -29.58 -13.25 10.60
N ARG A 53 -29.34 -14.53 10.92
CA ARG A 53 -28.06 -15.21 10.62
C ARG A 53 -27.69 -15.14 9.13
N ALA A 54 -28.67 -15.22 8.25
CA ALA A 54 -28.47 -15.06 6.81
C ALA A 54 -28.02 -13.63 6.45
N MET A 55 -28.53 -12.61 7.15
CA MET A 55 -28.07 -11.22 6.98
C MET A 55 -26.64 -11.05 7.47
N LEU A 56 -26.28 -11.61 8.63
CA LEU A 56 -24.90 -11.57 9.14
C LEU A 56 -23.91 -12.25 8.17
N LEU A 57 -24.27 -13.39 7.59
CA LEU A 57 -23.45 -14.06 6.57
C LEU A 57 -23.29 -13.24 5.28
N LYS A 58 -24.30 -12.42 4.93
CA LYS A 58 -24.20 -11.47 3.82
C LYS A 58 -23.31 -10.29 4.19
N MET A 59 -23.50 -9.70 5.36
CA MET A 59 -22.66 -8.62 5.88
C MET A 59 -21.20 -9.05 5.98
N ALA A 60 -20.92 -10.24 6.52
CA ALA A 60 -19.57 -10.81 6.58
C ALA A 60 -18.90 -10.88 5.21
N ARG A 61 -19.62 -11.35 4.19
CA ARG A 61 -19.10 -11.41 2.81
C ARG A 61 -18.94 -10.03 2.19
N GLN A 62 -19.96 -9.19 2.26
CA GLN A 62 -20.00 -7.89 1.57
C GLN A 62 -19.13 -6.82 2.24
N TYR A 63 -18.93 -6.95 3.56
CA TYR A 63 -18.09 -6.03 4.35
C TYR A 63 -16.68 -6.58 4.55
N HIS A 64 -16.38 -7.76 3.98
CA HIS A 64 -15.10 -8.44 4.11
C HIS A 64 -14.67 -8.56 5.58
N ARG A 65 -15.55 -9.12 6.42
CA ARG A 65 -15.30 -9.37 7.85
C ARG A 65 -15.56 -10.83 8.19
N PRO A 66 -14.68 -11.49 8.96
CA PRO A 66 -15.00 -12.79 9.53
C PRO A 66 -16.33 -12.72 10.28
N ILE A 67 -17.19 -13.74 10.13
CA ILE A 67 -18.50 -13.74 10.79
C ILE A 67 -18.37 -13.60 12.31
N LEU A 68 -17.29 -14.10 12.89
CA LEU A 68 -16.97 -13.98 14.31
C LEU A 68 -16.79 -12.52 14.77
N ALA A 69 -16.37 -11.62 13.88
CA ALA A 69 -16.23 -10.20 14.20
C ALA A 69 -17.56 -9.60 14.69
N PHE A 70 -18.70 -9.99 14.09
CA PHE A 70 -20.04 -9.51 14.45
C PHE A 70 -20.50 -9.90 15.87
N TYR A 71 -19.81 -10.84 16.51
CA TYR A 71 -20.09 -11.25 17.88
C TYR A 71 -19.11 -10.65 18.90
N MET A 72 -18.21 -9.75 18.47
CA MET A 72 -17.32 -9.03 19.38
C MET A 72 -18.11 -8.07 20.25
N SER A 73 -17.66 -7.89 21.49
CA SER A 73 -18.31 -6.99 22.45
C SER A 73 -18.08 -5.51 22.13
N LYS A 74 -17.02 -5.16 21.39
CA LYS A 74 -16.69 -3.79 20.97
C LYS A 74 -15.83 -3.81 19.71
N PRO A 75 -15.87 -2.77 18.87
CA PRO A 75 -15.00 -2.68 17.69
C PRO A 75 -13.52 -2.88 18.06
N PRO A 76 -12.75 -3.62 17.24
CA PRO A 76 -11.31 -3.72 17.45
C PRO A 76 -10.69 -2.33 17.37
N ARG A 77 -9.61 -2.12 18.13
CA ARG A 77 -8.86 -0.86 18.11
C ARG A 77 -8.38 -0.61 16.67
N LYS A 78 -8.50 0.64 16.19
CA LYS A 78 -7.90 1.05 14.92
C LYS A 78 -6.40 0.80 15.03
N GLY A 79 -5.82 0.05 14.09
CA GLY A 79 -4.37 0.01 13.93
C GLY A 79 -3.88 1.38 13.46
N ASP A 80 -2.65 1.73 13.82
CA ASP A 80 -2.03 2.97 13.38
C ASP A 80 -1.95 2.98 11.84
N ARG A 81 -2.44 4.04 11.23
CA ARG A 81 -2.59 4.16 9.77
C ARG A 81 -1.62 5.18 9.23
N GLY A 82 -0.93 4.78 8.17
CA GLY A 82 0.09 5.57 7.53
C GLY A 82 -0.31 6.91 6.96
N GLN A 83 0.53 7.92 7.20
CA GLN A 83 0.80 9.14 6.45
C GLN A 83 1.91 8.91 5.37
N ASP A 84 1.54 8.66 4.11
CA ASP A 84 2.46 8.94 2.98
C ASP A 84 2.42 10.47 2.76
N PHE A 85 3.51 11.15 3.11
CA PHE A 85 3.62 12.62 3.11
C PHE A 85 3.61 13.28 1.72
N ARG A 86 3.22 12.59 0.65
CA ARG A 86 3.01 13.24 -0.64
C ARG A 86 1.70 14.04 -0.74
N MET A 87 0.78 13.91 0.23
CA MET A 87 -0.40 14.80 0.41
C MET A 87 -0.85 14.87 1.89
N LEU A 88 -1.45 16.01 2.29
CA LEU A 88 -1.91 16.26 3.67
C LEU A 88 -3.16 15.41 4.04
N PRO A 89 -3.28 14.91 5.29
CA PRO A 89 -4.33 13.99 5.74
C PRO A 89 -5.78 14.51 5.64
N ASP A 90 -5.99 15.83 5.71
CA ASP A 90 -7.32 16.43 5.88
C ASP A 90 -8.22 16.38 4.63
N GLN A 91 -7.79 15.71 3.55
CA GLN A 91 -8.49 15.71 2.26
C GLN A 91 -9.08 14.35 1.85
N PHE A 92 -8.82 13.24 2.57
CA PHE A 92 -9.29 11.93 2.13
C PHE A 92 -10.59 11.46 2.81
N PRO A 93 -11.58 10.98 2.05
CA PRO A 93 -12.79 10.38 2.62
C PRO A 93 -12.45 9.15 3.49
N GLU A 94 -13.13 9.01 4.64
CA GLU A 94 -12.96 7.88 5.58
C GLU A 94 -13.11 6.50 4.89
N ALA A 95 -13.90 6.45 3.80
CA ALA A 95 -14.10 5.26 2.97
C ALA A 95 -12.85 4.81 2.20
N ALA A 96 -12.01 5.75 1.72
CA ALA A 96 -10.81 5.42 0.98
C ALA A 96 -9.76 4.75 1.89
N LEU A 97 -9.58 5.29 3.10
CA LEU A 97 -8.71 4.71 4.12
C LEU A 97 -9.18 3.32 4.58
N ALA A 98 -10.49 3.08 4.58
CA ALA A 98 -11.06 1.78 4.89
C ALA A 98 -10.74 0.71 3.84
N ILE A 99 -10.63 1.08 2.57
CA ILE A 99 -10.26 0.17 1.47
C ILE A 99 -8.78 -0.22 1.59
N THR A 100 -7.90 0.72 1.93
CA THR A 100 -6.48 0.44 2.19
C THR A 100 -6.28 -0.54 3.35
N ASP A 101 -7.05 -0.42 4.44
CA ASP A 101 -7.00 -1.38 5.54
C ASP A 101 -7.39 -2.80 5.11
N VAL A 102 -8.37 -2.92 4.21
CA VAL A 102 -8.80 -4.22 3.69
C VAL A 102 -7.71 -4.81 2.80
N LEU A 103 -7.08 -3.99 1.96
CA LEU A 103 -5.94 -4.40 1.15
C LEU A 103 -4.78 -4.89 2.02
N LEU A 104 -4.41 -4.12 3.04
CA LEU A 104 -3.34 -4.50 3.97
C LEU A 104 -3.61 -5.85 4.64
N ARG A 105 -4.84 -6.09 5.11
CA ARG A 105 -5.23 -7.38 5.71
C ARG A 105 -5.18 -8.53 4.71
N ASP A 106 -5.62 -8.30 3.47
CA ASP A 106 -5.56 -9.32 2.42
C ASP A 106 -4.11 -9.72 2.13
N VAL A 107 -3.22 -8.74 2.03
CA VAL A 107 -1.79 -8.99 1.76
C VAL A 107 -1.11 -9.65 2.95
N LEU A 108 -1.39 -9.24 4.19
CA LEU A 108 -0.89 -9.92 5.40
C LEU A 108 -1.32 -11.39 5.44
N ALA A 109 -2.56 -11.69 5.04
CA ALA A 109 -3.03 -13.07 4.96
C ALA A 109 -2.27 -13.87 3.88
N ARG A 110 -2.01 -13.28 2.72
CA ARG A 110 -1.19 -13.91 1.66
C ARG A 110 0.25 -14.15 2.12
N GLN A 111 0.89 -13.16 2.74
CA GLN A 111 2.24 -13.28 3.29
C GLN A 111 2.31 -14.40 4.33
N SER A 112 1.33 -14.47 5.24
CA SER A 112 1.28 -15.51 6.28
C SER A 112 1.18 -16.91 5.67
N ILE A 113 0.42 -17.07 4.58
CA ILE A 113 0.32 -18.35 3.85
C ILE A 113 1.66 -18.70 3.19
N VAL A 114 2.28 -17.75 2.49
CA VAL A 114 3.58 -17.95 1.84
C VAL A 114 4.64 -18.35 2.85
N ARG A 115 4.76 -17.61 3.95
CA ARG A 115 5.71 -17.91 5.03
C ARG A 115 5.47 -19.30 5.61
N ALA A 116 4.23 -19.64 5.95
CA ALA A 116 3.89 -20.95 6.49
C ALA A 116 4.24 -22.08 5.52
N THR A 117 3.99 -21.91 4.21
CA THR A 117 4.38 -22.90 3.20
C THR A 117 5.90 -23.08 3.14
N MET A 118 6.68 -21.99 3.17
CA MET A 118 8.15 -22.09 3.18
C MET A 118 8.67 -22.77 4.44
N GLU A 119 8.04 -22.52 5.60
CA GLU A 119 8.37 -23.19 6.86
C GLU A 119 8.05 -24.69 6.80
N ASP A 120 6.90 -25.06 6.24
CA ASP A 120 6.48 -26.46 6.06
C ASP A 120 7.37 -27.25 5.07
N GLU A 121 7.90 -26.57 4.04
CA GLU A 121 8.78 -27.16 3.03
C GLU A 121 10.27 -27.13 3.41
N GLU A 122 10.62 -26.62 4.60
CA GLU A 122 12.01 -26.40 5.05
C GLU A 122 12.82 -25.46 4.13
N GLU A 123 12.12 -24.59 3.38
CA GLU A 123 12.70 -23.58 2.47
C GLU A 123 12.75 -22.17 3.09
N ALA A 124 12.30 -22.02 4.34
CA ALA A 124 12.30 -20.75 5.07
C ALA A 124 13.73 -20.30 5.43
N GLU A 125 14.36 -19.54 4.55
CA GLU A 125 15.64 -18.88 4.79
C GLU A 125 15.44 -17.44 5.28
N ILE A 126 16.20 -17.04 6.31
CA ILE A 126 16.22 -15.66 6.79
C ILE A 126 16.99 -14.80 5.78
N LEU A 127 16.33 -13.78 5.27
CA LEU A 127 16.91 -12.76 4.39
C LEU A 127 17.68 -11.74 5.22
N PRO A 128 19.03 -11.76 5.19
CA PRO A 128 19.86 -11.02 6.14
C PRO A 128 19.83 -9.50 5.94
N PHE A 129 19.27 -9.02 4.84
CA PHE A 129 19.16 -7.59 4.55
C PHE A 129 17.92 -6.94 5.18
N VAL A 130 16.90 -7.72 5.55
CA VAL A 130 15.67 -7.20 6.16
C VAL A 130 15.99 -6.64 7.54
N GLY A 131 15.67 -5.36 7.78
CA GLY A 131 15.99 -4.69 9.05
C GLY A 131 17.48 -4.56 9.36
N SER A 132 18.35 -4.72 8.36
CA SER A 132 19.80 -4.72 8.54
C SER A 132 20.44 -3.34 8.66
N MET A 133 19.72 -2.28 8.26
CA MET A 133 20.22 -0.91 8.21
C MET A 133 19.37 0.05 9.05
N ARG A 134 19.94 1.22 9.33
CA ARG A 134 19.33 2.33 10.06
C ARG A 134 19.48 3.62 9.26
N VAL A 135 18.59 4.58 9.51
CA VAL A 135 18.71 5.95 8.94
C VAL A 135 20.08 6.58 9.25
N SER A 136 20.66 6.25 10.41
CA SER A 136 22.00 6.73 10.83
C SER A 136 23.15 6.22 9.97
N ASP A 137 22.97 5.12 9.24
CA ASP A 137 24.02 4.57 8.36
C ASP A 137 24.19 5.43 7.09
N GLY A 138 23.19 6.27 6.80
CA GLY A 138 23.23 7.23 5.70
C GLY A 138 22.79 6.63 4.36
N VAL A 139 22.35 7.53 3.47
CA VAL A 139 21.84 7.18 2.13
C VAL A 139 22.86 6.37 1.30
N PRO A 140 24.16 6.72 1.23
CA PRO A 140 25.12 5.97 0.42
C PRO A 140 25.29 4.51 0.86
N ALA A 141 25.30 4.24 2.17
CA ALA A 141 25.46 2.88 2.68
C ALA A 141 24.26 2.00 2.34
N VAL A 142 23.04 2.53 2.49
CA VAL A 142 21.80 1.81 2.16
C VAL A 142 21.70 1.57 0.65
N LEU A 143 22.01 2.56 -0.18
CA LEU A 143 22.05 2.41 -1.64
C LEU A 143 22.99 1.30 -2.11
N GLU A 144 24.23 1.31 -1.61
CA GLU A 144 25.23 0.30 -1.96
C GLU A 144 24.81 -1.10 -1.51
N SER A 145 24.16 -1.20 -0.34
CA SER A 145 23.60 -2.47 0.13
C SER A 145 22.49 -2.97 -0.79
N ILE A 146 21.51 -2.12 -1.13
CA ILE A 146 20.40 -2.46 -2.04
C ILE A 146 20.95 -2.91 -3.39
N ARG A 147 21.81 -2.11 -4.03
CA ARG A 147 22.40 -2.39 -5.35
C ARG A 147 23.12 -3.73 -5.38
N ARG A 148 23.87 -4.05 -4.32
CA ARG A 148 24.59 -5.32 -4.20
C ARG A 148 23.64 -6.52 -4.07
N VAL A 149 22.63 -6.41 -3.21
CA VAL A 149 21.72 -7.53 -2.92
C VAL A 149 20.84 -7.84 -4.13
N ILE A 150 20.26 -6.83 -4.77
CA ILE A 150 19.42 -7.02 -5.97
C ILE A 150 20.25 -7.18 -7.25
N LYS A 151 21.58 -7.19 -7.15
CA LYS A 151 22.54 -7.31 -8.28
C LYS A 151 22.22 -6.33 -9.42
N PHE A 152 21.94 -5.08 -9.06
CA PHE A 152 21.45 -4.08 -10.00
C PHE A 152 22.48 -3.75 -11.08
N ASP A 153 22.08 -3.85 -12.36
CA ASP A 153 22.89 -3.45 -13.51
C ASP A 153 22.42 -2.08 -14.05
N ASP A 154 23.18 -1.03 -13.74
CA ASP A 154 22.92 0.33 -14.23
C ASP A 154 22.89 0.40 -15.77
N ILE A 155 23.74 -0.36 -16.46
CA ILE A 155 23.86 -0.32 -17.91
C ILE A 155 22.61 -0.94 -18.53
N GLN A 156 22.16 -2.08 -18.00
CA GLN A 156 20.96 -2.74 -18.48
C GLN A 156 19.71 -1.91 -18.20
N TYR A 157 19.60 -1.30 -17.01
CA TYR A 157 18.47 -0.47 -16.63
C TYR A 157 18.34 0.79 -17.49
N ASN A 158 19.46 1.52 -17.72
CA ASN A 158 19.45 2.74 -18.53
C ASN A 158 19.30 2.49 -20.04
N ARG A 159 19.33 1.24 -20.50
CA ARG A 159 19.11 0.87 -21.91
C ARG A 159 17.66 0.50 -22.23
N GLN A 160 16.79 0.44 -21.22
CA GLN A 160 15.39 0.10 -21.44
C GLN A 160 14.67 1.20 -22.22
N HIS A 161 13.81 0.79 -23.14
CA HIS A 161 13.12 1.69 -24.08
C HIS A 161 11.86 2.35 -23.52
N SER A 162 11.44 1.93 -22.31
CA SER A 162 10.26 2.47 -21.66
C SER A 162 10.37 2.35 -20.14
N ALA A 163 9.66 3.23 -19.43
CA ALA A 163 9.53 3.16 -17.98
C ALA A 163 8.94 1.82 -17.48
N SER A 164 8.07 1.19 -18.29
CA SER A 164 7.49 -0.12 -17.96
C SER A 164 8.52 -1.24 -18.05
N ASP A 165 9.39 -1.20 -19.05
CA ASP A 165 10.46 -2.20 -19.21
C ASP A 165 11.52 -2.03 -18.12
N ALA A 166 11.88 -0.78 -17.81
CA ALA A 166 12.75 -0.43 -16.68
C ALA A 166 12.18 -0.93 -15.34
N PHE A 167 10.90 -0.68 -15.08
CA PHE A 167 10.23 -1.19 -13.90
C PHE A 167 10.23 -2.72 -13.85
N SER A 168 9.94 -3.38 -14.98
CA SER A 168 9.90 -4.84 -15.05
C SER A 168 11.26 -5.45 -14.72
N LEU A 169 12.34 -4.90 -15.26
CA LEU A 169 13.71 -5.31 -14.95
C LEU A 169 14.05 -5.12 -13.46
N LEU A 170 13.73 -3.95 -12.91
CA LEU A 170 13.98 -3.64 -11.51
C LEU A 170 13.17 -4.57 -10.59
N ARG A 171 11.90 -4.80 -10.91
CA ARG A 171 11.03 -5.72 -10.20
C ARG A 171 11.61 -7.14 -10.20
N SER A 172 12.03 -7.66 -11.35
CA SER A 172 12.67 -8.99 -11.42
C SER A 172 13.91 -9.06 -10.53
N SER A 173 14.75 -8.02 -10.54
CA SER A 173 15.96 -7.96 -9.70
C SER A 173 15.63 -8.00 -8.19
N VAL A 174 14.53 -7.35 -7.80
CA VAL A 174 14.03 -7.34 -6.41
C VAL A 174 13.40 -8.70 -6.04
N GLU A 175 12.62 -9.30 -6.94
CA GLU A 175 12.00 -10.62 -6.74
C GLU A 175 13.06 -11.73 -6.66
N GLU A 176 14.12 -11.68 -7.46
CA GLU A 176 15.27 -12.59 -7.38
C GLU A 176 16.04 -12.49 -6.07
N ALA A 177 15.94 -11.37 -5.35
CA ALA A 177 16.51 -11.21 -4.02
C ALA A 177 15.63 -11.77 -2.89
N GLY A 178 14.46 -12.34 -3.22
CA GLY A 178 13.53 -12.94 -2.26
C GLY A 178 12.41 -12.01 -1.79
N VAL A 179 12.21 -10.85 -2.42
CA VAL A 179 11.14 -9.89 -2.06
C VAL A 179 9.95 -10.03 -3.00
N TYR A 180 8.77 -10.31 -2.46
CA TYR A 180 7.54 -10.45 -3.25
C TYR A 180 6.97 -9.09 -3.64
N VAL A 181 6.86 -8.80 -4.94
CA VAL A 181 6.30 -7.52 -5.42
C VAL A 181 4.91 -7.73 -6.01
N LEU A 182 3.89 -7.11 -5.41
CA LEU A 182 2.50 -7.18 -5.84
C LEU A 182 2.04 -5.85 -6.44
N LEU A 183 1.46 -5.90 -7.64
CA LEU A 183 0.75 -4.78 -8.25
C LEU A 183 -0.74 -4.91 -7.92
N ILE A 184 -1.22 -4.10 -6.98
CA ILE A 184 -2.62 -4.13 -6.53
C ILE A 184 -3.11 -2.70 -6.27
N GLY A 185 -3.97 -2.20 -7.13
CA GLY A 185 -4.69 -0.93 -6.91
C GLY A 185 -6.18 -1.08 -6.62
N ASN A 186 -6.70 -2.31 -6.49
CA ASN A 186 -8.11 -2.55 -6.19
C ASN A 186 -8.33 -3.89 -5.43
N LEU A 187 -9.52 -4.08 -4.86
CA LEU A 187 -9.91 -5.30 -4.13
C LEU A 187 -10.61 -6.34 -5.04
N GLY A 188 -10.08 -6.57 -6.25
CA GLY A 188 -10.62 -7.54 -7.21
C GLY A 188 -11.81 -7.02 -8.04
N SER A 189 -12.06 -5.71 -8.01
CA SER A 189 -13.09 -5.05 -8.82
C SER A 189 -12.68 -3.61 -9.12
N TYR A 190 -12.93 -3.15 -10.36
CA TYR A 190 -12.67 -1.77 -10.76
C TYR A 190 -13.42 -0.72 -9.92
N HIS A 191 -14.56 -1.08 -9.31
CA HIS A 191 -15.29 -0.20 -8.38
C HIS A 191 -14.60 0.00 -7.02
N THR A 192 -13.55 -0.77 -6.75
CA THR A 192 -12.74 -0.68 -5.53
C THR A 192 -11.34 -0.14 -5.81
N ALA A 193 -11.15 0.52 -6.96
CA ALA A 193 -9.91 1.20 -7.28
C ALA A 193 -9.56 2.22 -6.20
N ILE A 194 -8.34 2.13 -5.70
CA ILE A 194 -7.78 3.03 -4.70
C ILE A 194 -7.00 4.08 -5.46
N ALA A 195 -7.37 5.34 -5.27
CA ALA A 195 -6.68 6.44 -5.93
C ALA A 195 -5.22 6.51 -5.42
N PRO A 196 -4.22 6.82 -6.28
CA PRO A 196 -2.82 6.96 -5.85
C PRO A 196 -2.61 7.97 -4.73
N GLU A 197 -3.50 8.95 -4.60
CA GLU A 197 -3.47 9.93 -3.52
C GLU A 197 -3.76 9.30 -2.15
N VAL A 198 -4.47 8.18 -2.11
CA VAL A 198 -4.83 7.45 -0.89
C VAL A 198 -3.77 6.42 -0.51
N PHE A 199 -3.14 5.80 -1.51
CA PHE A 199 -2.16 4.73 -1.34
C PHE A 199 -1.31 4.62 -2.60
N ARG A 200 0.01 4.63 -2.46
CA ARG A 200 0.92 4.36 -3.60
C ARG A 200 1.70 3.08 -3.44
N GLY A 201 2.16 2.79 -2.23
CA GLY A 201 2.85 1.56 -1.89
C GLY A 201 2.93 1.35 -0.38
N PHE A 202 3.19 0.11 0.01
CA PHE A 202 3.58 -0.24 1.38
C PHE A 202 4.50 -1.46 1.36
N ALA A 203 5.35 -1.55 2.37
CA ALA A 203 6.21 -2.70 2.63
C ALA A 203 5.72 -3.52 3.82
N LEU A 204 5.94 -4.84 3.77
CA LEU A 204 5.88 -5.75 4.91
C LEU A 204 7.27 -6.34 5.09
N ALA A 205 8.03 -5.82 6.04
CA ALA A 205 9.43 -6.19 6.30
C ALA A 205 9.53 -7.48 7.15
N ASP A 206 8.99 -8.55 6.62
CA ASP A 206 9.15 -9.90 7.17
C ASP A 206 10.51 -10.48 6.75
N ASP A 207 11.20 -11.14 7.67
CA ASP A 207 12.57 -11.62 7.48
C ASP A 207 12.68 -12.91 6.65
N VAL A 208 11.56 -13.57 6.34
CA VAL A 208 11.51 -14.78 5.51
C VAL A 208 10.77 -14.50 4.20
N ALA A 209 9.63 -13.82 4.28
CA ALA A 209 8.78 -13.53 3.14
C ALA A 209 8.42 -12.03 3.10
N PRO A 210 9.35 -11.12 2.77
CA PRO A 210 9.08 -9.69 2.68
C PRO A 210 8.23 -9.36 1.46
N PHE A 211 7.25 -8.47 1.62
CA PHE A 211 6.33 -8.06 0.55
C PHE A 211 6.43 -6.57 0.29
N ILE A 212 6.33 -6.19 -0.97
CA ILE A 212 6.07 -4.82 -1.42
C ILE A 212 4.77 -4.83 -2.21
N VAL A 213 3.89 -3.89 -1.91
CA VAL A 213 2.68 -3.64 -2.69
C VAL A 213 2.80 -2.30 -3.36
N ILE A 214 2.48 -2.23 -4.64
CA ILE A 214 2.45 -1.01 -5.44
C ILE A 214 1.04 -0.85 -6.00
N ASN A 215 0.51 0.37 -5.91
CA ASN A 215 -0.75 0.72 -6.53
C ASN A 215 -0.61 0.80 -8.06
N ASP A 216 -1.25 -0.12 -8.77
CA ASP A 216 -1.25 -0.19 -10.24
C ASP A 216 -2.09 0.91 -10.92
N GLN A 217 -2.76 1.76 -10.14
CA GLN A 217 -3.47 2.95 -10.63
C GLN A 217 -2.55 4.18 -10.74
N ASP A 218 -1.33 4.13 -10.19
CA ASP A 218 -0.34 5.20 -10.39
C ASP A 218 0.35 5.08 -11.76
N SER A 219 0.98 6.15 -12.22
CA SER A 219 1.71 6.15 -13.48
C SER A 219 2.87 5.15 -13.49
N HIS A 220 3.11 4.49 -14.63
CA HIS A 220 4.24 3.58 -14.81
C HIS A 220 5.60 4.22 -14.48
N ALA A 221 5.75 5.53 -14.75
CA ALA A 221 6.96 6.29 -14.42
C ALA A 221 7.18 6.43 -12.90
N ALA A 222 6.13 6.33 -12.09
CA ALA A 222 6.22 6.42 -10.63
C ALA A 222 6.47 5.05 -9.96
N TRP A 223 6.21 3.93 -10.64
CA TRP A 223 6.31 2.60 -10.04
C TRP A 223 7.73 2.24 -9.58
N SER A 224 8.77 2.55 -10.38
CA SER A 224 10.16 2.28 -9.98
C SER A 224 10.54 3.07 -8.72
N PHE A 225 10.07 4.32 -8.61
CA PHE A 225 10.31 5.14 -7.44
C PHE A 225 9.62 4.53 -6.21
N THR A 226 8.33 4.20 -6.32
CA THR A 226 7.58 3.58 -5.23
C THR A 226 8.22 2.24 -4.82
N LEU A 227 8.61 1.40 -5.77
CA LEU A 227 9.29 0.14 -5.48
C LEU A 227 10.56 0.35 -4.65
N LEU A 228 11.42 1.28 -5.05
CA LEU A 228 12.67 1.57 -4.33
C LEU A 228 12.43 2.22 -2.97
N HIS A 229 11.40 3.05 -2.87
CA HIS A 229 10.96 3.63 -1.61
C HIS A 229 10.56 2.52 -0.62
N GLU A 230 9.64 1.64 -1.01
CA GLU A 230 9.19 0.52 -0.16
C GLU A 230 10.31 -0.49 0.11
N LEU A 231 11.19 -0.72 -0.85
CA LEU A 231 12.37 -1.56 -0.66
C LEU A 231 13.30 -0.99 0.42
N THR A 232 13.43 0.33 0.49
CA THR A 232 14.20 0.99 1.55
C THR A 232 13.57 0.75 2.92
N HIS A 233 12.23 0.77 3.02
CA HIS A 233 11.52 0.41 4.26
C HIS A 233 11.85 -1.01 4.72
N ILE A 234 11.95 -1.99 3.80
CA ILE A 234 12.39 -3.35 4.13
C ILE A 234 13.79 -3.36 4.76
N TRP A 235 14.73 -2.62 4.19
CA TRP A 235 16.10 -2.51 4.73
C TRP A 235 16.13 -1.91 6.13
N LEU A 236 15.20 -1.00 6.42
CA LEU A 236 15.02 -0.37 7.73
C LEU A 236 14.14 -1.20 8.69
N GLY A 237 13.61 -2.35 8.24
CA GLY A 237 12.74 -3.21 9.03
C GLY A 237 11.36 -2.61 9.31
N GLN A 238 10.92 -1.66 8.48
CA GLN A 238 9.66 -0.95 8.65
C GLN A 238 8.54 -1.65 7.89
N THR A 239 7.40 -1.83 8.58
CA THR A 239 6.21 -2.50 8.03
C THR A 239 5.01 -1.57 8.08
N GLY A 240 4.19 -1.64 7.04
CA GLY A 240 2.89 -1.01 6.95
C GLY A 240 2.91 0.27 6.12
N VAL A 241 1.79 0.98 6.19
CA VAL A 241 1.65 2.34 5.68
C VAL A 241 2.14 3.24 6.82
N SER A 242 3.15 4.06 6.61
CA SER A 242 3.95 4.82 7.61
C SER A 242 3.20 5.93 8.37
N SER A 243 2.94 5.89 9.68
CA SER A 243 1.83 6.62 10.39
C SER A 243 2.16 7.78 11.36
N THR A 244 3.42 8.03 11.67
CA THR A 244 3.86 8.81 12.84
C THR A 244 4.82 9.95 12.49
N ASN A 245 5.03 10.88 13.43
CA ASN A 245 5.97 12.00 13.22
C ASN A 245 7.44 11.55 13.08
N SER A 246 7.83 10.43 13.70
CA SER A 246 9.12 9.75 13.44
C SER A 246 9.18 9.15 12.04
N ASP A 247 8.02 8.84 11.44
CA ASP A 247 7.96 8.39 10.06
C ASP A 247 8.31 9.53 9.10
N SER A 248 8.14 10.82 9.46
CA SER A 248 8.52 11.91 8.56
C SER A 248 10.00 11.87 8.15
N ASP A 249 10.91 11.52 9.08
CA ASP A 249 12.34 11.48 8.76
C ASP A 249 12.74 10.18 8.06
N ILE A 250 12.08 9.07 8.38
CA ILE A 250 12.22 7.79 7.65
C ILE A 250 11.72 7.96 6.21
N GLU A 251 10.56 8.57 6.02
CA GLU A 251 9.96 8.85 4.71
C GLU A 251 10.85 9.76 3.86
N LYS A 252 11.40 10.83 4.43
CA LYS A 252 12.40 11.66 3.73
C LYS A 252 13.64 10.87 3.36
N PHE A 253 14.09 9.98 4.25
CA PHE A 253 15.23 9.12 3.99
C PHE A 253 14.96 8.13 2.85
N CYS A 254 13.84 7.40 2.89
CA CYS A 254 13.40 6.49 1.83
C CYS A 254 13.24 7.21 0.49
N ASN A 255 12.65 8.42 0.50
CA ASN A 255 12.57 9.26 -0.69
C ASN A 255 13.95 9.63 -1.22
N LYS A 256 14.90 9.99 -0.36
CA LYS A 256 16.26 10.34 -0.76
C LYS A 256 17.01 9.15 -1.35
N VAL A 257 16.88 7.96 -0.74
CA VAL A 257 17.44 6.72 -1.28
C VAL A 257 16.83 6.40 -2.65
N ALA A 258 15.50 6.40 -2.80
CA ALA A 258 14.85 6.14 -4.09
C ALA A 258 15.25 7.16 -5.18
N SER A 259 15.36 8.44 -4.81
CA SER A 259 15.76 9.51 -5.73
C SER A 259 17.20 9.34 -6.21
N GLU A 260 18.14 9.15 -5.28
CA GLU A 260 19.56 8.96 -5.58
C GLU A 260 19.83 7.66 -6.35
N PHE A 261 19.02 6.62 -6.11
CA PHE A 261 19.11 5.37 -6.85
C PHE A 261 18.79 5.55 -8.34
N LEU A 262 17.67 6.22 -8.63
CA LEU A 262 17.18 6.46 -10.00
C LEU A 262 17.94 7.57 -10.72
N LEU A 263 18.40 8.56 -9.97
CA LEU A 263 19.08 9.74 -10.48
C LEU A 263 20.33 10.05 -9.65
N PRO A 264 21.42 9.27 -9.83
CA PRO A 264 22.67 9.48 -9.10
C PRO A 264 23.24 10.88 -9.31
N GLU A 265 23.83 11.48 -8.27
CA GLU A 265 24.43 12.83 -8.36
C GLU A 265 25.43 12.99 -9.51
N LYS A 266 26.20 11.94 -9.84
CA LYS A 266 27.14 11.92 -10.97
C LYS A 266 26.48 12.21 -12.33
N ASP A 267 25.20 11.85 -12.49
CA ASP A 267 24.46 12.07 -13.72
C ASP A 267 23.86 13.49 -13.76
N LEU A 268 23.56 14.07 -12.58
CA LEU A 268 23.11 15.45 -12.42
C LEU A 268 24.19 16.47 -12.76
N CYS A 269 25.48 16.12 -12.69
CA CYS A 269 26.56 17.01 -13.13
C CYS A 269 26.44 17.44 -14.61
N ARG A 270 25.64 16.74 -15.43
CA ARG A 270 25.34 17.12 -16.82
C ARG A 270 24.24 18.19 -16.94
N LEU A 271 23.47 18.43 -15.87
CA LEU A 271 22.46 19.48 -15.80
C LEU A 271 23.10 20.76 -15.29
N GLU A 272 23.48 21.65 -16.22
CA GLU A 272 23.97 22.99 -15.91
C GLU A 272 22.81 23.91 -15.49
N ALA A 273 22.28 23.72 -14.28
CA ALA A 273 21.31 24.62 -13.68
C ALA A 273 22.05 25.78 -12.99
N HIS A 274 21.99 26.98 -13.57
CA HIS A 274 22.54 28.19 -12.97
C HIS A 274 21.48 28.88 -12.09
N LYS A 275 21.91 29.68 -11.12
CA LYS A 275 21.00 30.43 -10.21
C LYS A 275 20.01 31.36 -10.94
N GLU A 276 20.27 31.69 -12.20
CA GLU A 276 19.44 32.56 -13.04
C GLU A 276 18.50 31.78 -13.99
N THR A 277 18.57 30.44 -14.01
CA THR A 277 17.73 29.61 -14.87
C THR A 277 16.27 29.71 -14.45
N THR A 278 15.38 30.10 -15.36
CA THR A 278 13.95 30.22 -15.06
C THR A 278 13.31 28.83 -14.84
N PHE A 279 12.20 28.77 -14.09
CA PHE A 279 11.47 27.50 -13.88
C PHE A 279 11.07 26.81 -15.20
N HIS A 280 10.76 27.59 -16.23
CA HIS A 280 10.42 27.07 -17.55
C HIS A 280 11.63 26.45 -18.26
N GLU A 281 12.79 27.10 -18.22
CA GLU A 281 14.03 26.57 -18.77
C GLU A 281 14.50 25.35 -18.01
N LEU A 282 14.40 25.36 -16.68
CA LEU A 282 14.74 24.22 -15.85
C LEU A 282 13.85 23.02 -16.18
N LYS A 283 12.53 23.22 -16.33
CA LYS A 283 11.59 22.17 -16.75
C LYS A 283 11.95 21.61 -18.13
N LYS A 284 12.38 22.46 -19.06
CA LYS A 284 12.81 22.05 -20.40
C LYS A 284 14.12 21.25 -20.36
N GLN A 285 15.09 21.69 -19.57
CA GLN A 285 16.38 20.99 -19.37
C GLN A 285 16.19 19.63 -18.70
N ILE A 286 15.39 19.56 -17.63
CA ILE A 286 15.03 18.30 -16.97
C ILE A 286 14.28 17.39 -17.93
N GLY A 287 13.35 17.94 -18.72
CA GLY A 287 12.63 17.19 -19.75
C GLY A 287 13.58 16.60 -20.79
N ALA A 288 14.49 17.39 -21.35
CA ALA A 288 15.47 16.93 -22.33
C ALA A 288 16.39 15.84 -21.76
N PHE A 289 16.91 16.05 -20.55
CA PHE A 289 17.72 15.07 -19.85
C PHE A 289 16.96 13.76 -19.56
N ALA A 290 15.69 13.85 -19.18
CA ALA A 290 14.84 12.68 -18.96
C ALA A 290 14.51 11.95 -20.28
N TYR A 291 14.36 12.67 -21.40
CA TYR A 291 14.14 12.08 -22.72
C TYR A 291 15.38 11.42 -23.31
N GLU A 292 16.59 11.90 -22.98
CA GLU A 292 17.83 11.22 -23.40
C GLU A 292 18.08 9.90 -22.64
N ARG A 293 17.40 9.69 -21.50
CA ARG A 293 17.49 8.47 -20.67
C ARG A 293 16.37 7.46 -20.89
N ASN A 294 15.28 7.83 -21.57
CA ASN A 294 14.16 6.94 -21.93
C ASN A 294 14.25 6.55 -23.41
#